data_AF-A0A5C1QH90-F1
#
_entry.id   AF-A0A5C1QH90-F1
#
_cell.length_a   1.000
_cell.length_b   1.000
_cell.length_c   1.000
_cell.angle_alpha   90.00
_cell.angle_beta   90.00
_cell.angle_gamma   90.00
#
_symmetry.space_group_name_H-M   'P 1'
#
loop_
_entity.id
_entity.type
_entity.pdbx_description
1 polymer ?
#
loop_
_entity_poly.entity_id
_entity_poly.type
_entity_poly.pdbx_seq_one_letter_code
_entity_poly.pdbx_strand_id
1 'polypeptide(L)'
;MFENIYIIEKMGIMHAEELRQKVEMKYQFDKVYINTREIHWIRRMIKLVKKYFQPEETKKMFPIIMIILISMSLIPFAGKIHMQYMEERERKLLRSLSADISHKIYREEQIIGLPAPVQRYFRNVLTDGQPYISTTYLKHDGRFKTALDKEWINIEGEQYFTCEDPGFLWNGKTSLYAVQDMYIAGRGQIKVFLFNIFKVVDGNGPEYDQGELLRWLGESVWFPTNLLPSSRLQWTEIDEDRAKLSFTYKNQKLSYKVSFNATGEITELETQRFMGEEKIETWIGRVGSYQEINHMKIPMRIEAFWKLPDGEHSYAQFTVREVHYQ
;
A
#
# COMPACT_ATOMS: atom_id res chain seq x y z
N MET A 1 -28.64 22.16 5.78
CA MET A 1 -27.20 22.23 6.13
C MET A 1 -26.71 23.69 6.24
N PHE A 2 -27.53 24.60 6.80
CA PHE A 2 -27.17 26.01 7.01
C PHE A 2 -27.90 26.68 8.21
N GLU A 3 -28.43 25.91 9.16
CA GLU A 3 -29.12 26.47 10.35
C GLU A 3 -28.44 26.20 11.70
N ASN A 4 -27.37 25.39 11.75
CA ASN A 4 -26.72 25.03 13.02
C ASN A 4 -25.48 25.87 13.38
N ILE A 5 -25.11 26.86 12.57
CA ILE A 5 -23.95 27.74 12.87
C ILE A 5 -24.41 29.01 13.63
N TYR A 6 -25.69 29.36 13.60
CA TYR A 6 -26.21 30.60 14.21
C TYR A 6 -26.42 30.53 15.74
N ILE A 7 -26.24 29.35 16.36
CA ILE A 7 -26.42 29.17 17.81
C ILE A 7 -25.12 29.42 18.59
N ILE A 8 -23.96 29.34 17.93
CA ILE A 8 -22.65 29.46 18.60
C ILE A 8 -22.31 30.91 18.97
N GLU A 9 -22.92 31.90 18.31
CA GLU A 9 -22.61 33.31 18.53
C GLU A 9 -23.45 33.99 19.62
N LYS A 10 -24.56 33.38 20.08
CA LYS A 10 -25.52 34.03 21.00
C LYS A 10 -25.63 33.47 22.42
N MET A 11 -24.84 32.47 22.81
CA MET A 11 -24.82 31.99 24.19
C MET A 11 -23.43 32.19 24.79
N GLY A 12 -23.21 33.39 25.32
CA GLY A 12 -22.08 33.67 26.19
C GLY A 12 -22.09 32.76 27.42
N ILE A 13 -20.91 32.23 27.75
CA ILE A 13 -20.52 31.74 29.07
C ILE A 13 -21.58 30.85 29.74
N MET A 14 -21.75 29.63 29.25
CA MET A 14 -22.23 28.51 30.08
C MET A 14 -21.24 27.35 29.98
N HIS A 15 -21.03 26.71 31.13
CA HIS A 15 -19.95 25.79 31.45
C HIS A 15 -19.66 24.72 30.39
N ALA A 16 -18.40 24.67 29.95
CA ALA A 16 -17.86 23.67 29.04
C ALA A 16 -18.07 22.22 29.53
N GLU A 17 -18.28 22.00 30.83
CA GLU A 17 -18.58 20.70 31.44
C GLU A 17 -19.96 20.14 31.03
N GLU A 18 -21.01 20.98 30.95
CA GLU A 18 -22.36 20.52 30.59
C GLU A 18 -22.50 20.21 29.11
N LEU A 19 -21.82 20.98 28.24
CA LEU A 19 -21.73 20.69 26.81
C LEU A 19 -20.95 19.39 26.57
N ARG A 20 -19.90 19.15 27.36
CA ARG A 20 -19.08 17.94 27.29
C ARG A 20 -19.88 16.68 27.66
N GLN A 21 -20.66 16.70 28.74
CA GLN A 21 -21.51 15.57 29.13
C GLN A 21 -22.63 15.28 28.11
N LYS A 22 -23.23 16.31 27.51
CA LYS A 22 -24.29 16.13 26.49
C LYS A 22 -23.76 15.58 25.16
N VAL A 23 -22.51 15.87 24.81
CA VAL A 23 -21.87 15.36 23.59
C VAL A 23 -21.34 13.93 23.80
N GLU A 24 -20.75 13.61 24.96
CA GLU A 24 -20.31 12.25 25.31
C GLU A 24 -21.49 11.25 25.42
N MET A 25 -22.68 11.69 25.85
CA MET A 25 -23.88 10.82 25.91
C MET A 25 -24.50 10.51 24.54
N LYS A 26 -24.28 11.36 23.52
CA LYS A 26 -24.96 11.24 22.22
C LYS A 26 -24.12 10.55 21.14
N TYR A 27 -22.80 10.52 21.30
CA TYR A 27 -21.89 9.93 20.33
C TYR A 27 -20.74 9.22 21.06
N GLN A 28 -20.74 7.89 21.06
CA GLN A 28 -19.59 7.08 21.47
C GLN A 28 -18.45 7.26 20.45
N PHE A 29 -17.68 8.34 20.58
CA PHE A 29 -16.41 8.51 19.87
C PHE A 29 -15.28 7.92 20.71
N ASP A 30 -14.54 6.99 20.13
CA ASP A 30 -13.24 6.60 20.67
C ASP A 30 -12.28 7.80 20.69
N LYS A 31 -11.54 7.92 21.79
CA LYS A 31 -10.70 9.06 22.16
C LYS A 31 -9.73 9.46 21.02
N VAL A 32 -9.98 10.62 20.41
CA VAL A 32 -9.00 11.31 19.56
C VAL A 32 -7.93 11.93 20.48
N TYR A 33 -6.75 11.32 20.55
CA TYR A 33 -5.63 11.89 21.29
C TYR A 33 -4.97 13.01 20.47
N ILE A 34 -5.18 14.26 20.89
CA ILE A 34 -4.44 15.42 20.38
C ILE A 34 -3.00 15.35 20.92
N ASN A 35 -2.01 15.26 20.02
CA ASN A 35 -0.59 15.20 20.41
C ASN A 35 -0.13 16.57 20.93
N THR A 36 0.45 16.60 22.13
CA THR A 36 0.94 17.82 22.81
C THR A 36 2.05 18.55 22.05
N ARG A 37 2.75 17.90 21.11
CA ARG A 37 3.77 18.54 20.25
C ARG A 37 3.18 19.55 19.26
N GLU A 38 2.01 19.29 18.69
CA GLU A 38 1.38 20.20 17.71
C GLU A 38 0.90 21.51 18.37
N ILE A 39 0.40 21.43 19.60
CA ILE A 39 0.01 22.60 20.40
C ILE A 39 1.24 23.46 20.76
N HIS A 40 2.40 22.83 20.98
CA HIS A 40 3.60 23.55 21.41
C HIS A 40 4.20 24.42 20.30
N TRP A 41 4.15 23.95 19.04
CA TRP A 41 4.64 24.71 17.89
C TRP A 41 3.77 25.94 17.58
N ILE A 42 2.44 25.79 17.66
CA ILE A 42 1.47 26.90 17.51
C ILE A 42 1.73 27.99 18.56
N ARG A 43 1.96 27.60 19.83
CA ARG A 43 2.28 28.56 20.91
C ARG A 43 3.59 29.32 20.66
N ARG A 44 4.62 28.67 20.10
CA ARG A 44 5.89 29.32 19.73
C ARG A 44 5.72 30.31 18.58
N MET A 45 4.94 29.96 17.56
CA MET A 45 4.62 30.83 16.42
C MET A 45 3.88 32.10 16.86
N ILE A 46 2.85 31.98 17.70
CA ILE A 46 2.11 33.13 18.26
C ILE A 46 3.06 34.08 19.02
N LYS A 47 4.04 33.53 19.76
CA LYS A 47 5.00 34.32 20.53
C LYS A 47 6.00 35.06 19.63
N LEU A 48 6.38 34.48 18.49
CA LEU A 48 7.25 35.11 17.49
C LEU A 48 6.54 36.22 16.72
N VAL A 49 5.29 36.00 16.29
CA VAL A 49 4.46 37.02 15.64
C VAL A 49 4.27 38.23 16.55
N LYS A 50 4.08 38.02 17.85
CA LYS A 50 4.01 39.11 18.86
C LYS A 50 5.33 39.86 19.07
N LYS A 51 6.49 39.25 18.78
CA LYS A 51 7.82 39.82 19.07
C LYS A 51 8.32 40.78 17.98
N TYR A 52 7.93 40.59 16.72
CA TYR A 52 8.59 41.24 15.58
C TYR A 52 7.77 42.32 14.84
N PHE A 53 6.57 42.66 15.31
CA PHE A 53 5.61 43.44 14.51
C PHE A 53 5.03 44.63 15.31
N GLN A 54 5.29 45.87 14.86
CA GLN A 54 4.98 47.15 15.55
C GLN A 54 3.47 47.54 15.53
N PRO A 55 2.97 48.34 16.49
CA PRO A 55 1.57 48.30 16.96
C PRO A 55 0.46 48.91 16.08
N GLU A 56 0.76 49.81 15.13
CA GLU A 56 -0.30 50.57 14.43
C GLU A 56 -0.76 49.94 13.11
N GLU A 57 0.15 49.45 12.26
CA GLU A 57 -0.22 48.70 11.04
C GLU A 57 -0.63 47.25 11.34
N THR A 58 -0.14 46.69 12.44
CA THR A 58 -0.42 45.30 12.85
C THR A 58 -1.86 45.06 13.23
N LYS A 59 -2.59 46.00 13.84
CA LYS A 59 -3.98 45.74 14.26
C LYS A 59 -4.90 45.35 13.09
N LYS A 60 -4.64 45.90 11.89
CA LYS A 60 -5.40 45.58 10.67
C LYS A 60 -4.91 44.31 9.96
N MET A 61 -3.60 44.04 9.96
CA MET A 61 -3.02 42.86 9.32
C MET A 61 -3.01 41.60 10.18
N PHE A 62 -3.05 41.73 11.51
CA PHE A 62 -3.04 40.63 12.47
C PHE A 62 -4.19 39.62 12.28
N PRO A 63 -5.47 40.02 12.10
CA PRO A 63 -6.54 39.05 11.83
C PRO A 63 -6.32 38.31 10.50
N ILE A 64 -5.81 38.99 9.47
CA ILE A 64 -5.51 38.38 8.16
C ILE A 64 -4.39 37.35 8.30
N ILE A 65 -3.30 37.69 8.99
CA ILE A 65 -2.19 36.77 9.26
C ILE A 65 -2.66 35.57 10.09
N MET A 66 -3.51 35.78 11.10
CA MET A 66 -4.08 34.68 11.90
C MET A 66 -4.98 33.77 11.06
N ILE A 67 -5.80 34.31 10.16
CA ILE A 67 -6.62 33.52 9.23
C ILE A 67 -5.73 32.71 8.27
N ILE A 68 -4.65 33.31 7.75
CA ILE A 68 -3.68 32.61 6.91
C ILE A 68 -3.01 31.47 7.70
N LEU A 69 -2.54 31.71 8.91
CA LEU A 69 -1.91 30.68 9.74
C LEU A 69 -2.88 29.56 10.12
N ILE A 70 -4.12 29.90 10.46
CA ILE A 70 -5.17 28.92 10.77
C ILE A 70 -5.52 28.10 9.53
N SER A 71 -5.70 28.74 8.37
CA SER A 71 -5.97 28.01 7.11
C SER A 71 -4.81 27.12 6.69
N MET A 72 -3.56 27.59 6.80
CA MET A 72 -2.36 26.78 6.56
C MET A 72 -2.27 25.56 7.48
N SER A 73 -2.83 25.62 8.70
CA SER A 73 -2.89 24.47 9.61
C SER A 73 -4.10 23.57 9.36
N LEU A 74 -5.26 24.13 9.02
CA LEU A 74 -6.50 23.37 8.81
C LEU A 74 -6.49 22.58 7.49
N ILE A 75 -5.87 23.11 6.44
CA ILE A 75 -5.86 22.47 5.12
C ILE A 75 -5.13 21.11 5.14
N PRO A 76 -3.90 20.96 5.68
CA PRO A 76 -3.26 19.65 5.83
C PRO A 76 -4.01 18.70 6.75
N PHE A 77 -4.65 19.22 7.79
CA PHE A 77 -5.44 18.42 8.71
C PHE A 77 -6.69 17.85 8.03
N ALA A 78 -7.42 18.67 7.30
CA ALA A 78 -8.56 18.23 6.50
C ALA A 78 -8.15 17.23 5.40
N GLY A 79 -7.00 17.48 4.73
CA GLY A 79 -6.42 16.54 3.76
C GLY A 79 -6.13 15.18 4.39
N LYS A 80 -5.52 15.15 5.59
CA LYS A 80 -5.27 13.91 6.33
C LYS A 80 -6.55 13.14 6.66
N ILE A 81 -7.60 13.82 7.13
CA ILE A 81 -8.89 13.20 7.43
C ILE A 81 -9.52 12.63 6.15
N HIS A 82 -9.48 13.40 5.06
CA HIS A 82 -10.01 12.97 3.77
C HIS A 82 -9.29 11.69 3.26
N MET A 83 -7.96 11.68 3.32
CA MET A 83 -7.16 10.51 2.95
C MET A 83 -7.49 9.28 3.80
N GLN A 84 -7.61 9.45 5.12
CA GLN A 84 -8.00 8.34 6.02
C GLN A 84 -9.39 7.80 5.69
N TYR A 85 -10.35 8.69 5.38
CA TYR A 85 -11.68 8.28 4.97
C TYR A 85 -11.67 7.50 3.65
N MET A 86 -10.89 7.96 2.66
CA MET A 86 -10.75 7.29 1.36
C MET A 86 -10.09 5.93 1.50
N GLU A 87 -9.01 5.85 2.28
CA GLU A 87 -8.31 4.60 2.60
C GLU A 87 -9.24 3.59 3.29
N GLU A 88 -10.00 4.03 4.30
CA GLU A 88 -10.96 3.18 4.99
C GLU A 88 -12.03 2.63 4.05
N ARG A 89 -12.56 3.49 3.17
CA ARG A 89 -13.58 3.12 2.20
C ARG A 89 -13.06 2.04 1.23
N GLU A 90 -11.87 2.23 0.69
CA GLU A 90 -11.25 1.29 -0.25
C GLU A 90 -10.86 -0.02 0.45
N ARG A 91 -10.36 0.05 1.68
CA ARG A 91 -10.08 -1.14 2.49
C ARG A 91 -11.34 -1.94 2.79
N LYS A 92 -12.44 -1.27 3.15
CA LYS A 92 -13.75 -1.93 3.34
C LYS A 92 -14.25 -2.58 2.06
N LEU A 93 -14.09 -1.92 0.92
CA LEU A 93 -14.46 -2.47 -0.38
C LEU A 93 -13.61 -3.72 -0.70
N LEU A 94 -12.28 -3.63 -0.58
CA LEU A 94 -11.37 -4.76 -0.79
C LEU A 94 -11.75 -5.96 0.10
N ARG A 95 -11.98 -5.71 1.41
CA ARG A 95 -12.40 -6.74 2.35
C ARG A 95 -13.78 -7.33 2.02
N SER A 96 -14.72 -6.53 1.53
CA SER A 96 -16.04 -7.04 1.14
C SER A 96 -15.99 -7.98 -0.06
N LEU A 97 -14.92 -7.90 -0.86
CA LEU A 97 -14.67 -8.76 -2.01
C LEU A 97 -13.79 -9.98 -1.67
N SER A 98 -13.25 -10.06 -0.45
CA SER A 98 -12.46 -11.21 -0.04
C SER A 98 -13.35 -12.42 0.26
N ALA A 99 -12.93 -13.60 -0.22
CA ALA A 99 -13.52 -14.86 0.20
C ALA A 99 -12.68 -15.49 1.32
N ASP A 100 -13.34 -16.10 2.30
CA ASP A 100 -12.68 -16.95 3.29
C ASP A 100 -12.41 -18.33 2.67
N ILE A 101 -11.14 -18.61 2.46
CA ILE A 101 -10.64 -19.86 1.89
C ILE A 101 -9.75 -20.62 2.86
N SER A 102 -9.71 -20.22 4.14
CA SER A 102 -8.90 -20.86 5.18
C SER A 102 -9.27 -22.34 5.43
N HIS A 103 -10.47 -22.74 4.99
CA HIS A 103 -10.93 -24.13 4.99
C HIS A 103 -10.22 -25.01 3.95
N LYS A 104 -9.62 -24.42 2.90
CA LYS A 104 -8.77 -25.15 1.95
C LYS A 104 -7.43 -25.41 2.61
N ILE A 105 -6.92 -26.62 2.46
CA ILE A 105 -5.69 -27.07 3.10
C ILE A 105 -4.69 -27.48 2.03
N TYR A 106 -3.46 -26.96 2.13
CA TYR A 106 -2.35 -27.39 1.31
C TYR A 106 -2.02 -28.85 1.62
N ARG A 107 -1.86 -29.63 0.56
CA ARG A 107 -1.50 -31.04 0.59
C ARG A 107 -0.36 -31.30 -0.37
N GLU A 108 0.64 -32.07 0.06
CA GLU A 108 1.82 -32.35 -0.77
C GLU A 108 1.45 -33.02 -2.10
N GLU A 109 0.33 -33.74 -2.18
CA GLU A 109 -0.15 -34.33 -3.43
C GLU A 109 -0.45 -33.28 -4.51
N GLN A 110 -0.76 -32.03 -4.14
CA GLN A 110 -1.04 -30.94 -5.08
C GLN A 110 0.19 -30.52 -5.91
N ILE A 111 1.40 -30.83 -5.43
CA ILE A 111 2.64 -30.47 -6.12
C ILE A 111 3.21 -31.63 -6.94
N ILE A 112 2.64 -32.84 -6.83
CA ILE A 112 3.05 -33.99 -7.64
C ILE A 112 2.82 -33.68 -9.12
N GLY A 113 3.87 -33.87 -9.93
CA GLY A 113 3.83 -33.62 -11.37
C GLY A 113 4.09 -32.17 -11.78
N LEU A 114 4.26 -31.24 -10.83
CA LEU A 114 4.78 -29.91 -11.13
C LEU A 114 6.27 -29.98 -11.52
N PRO A 115 6.82 -28.96 -12.20
CA PRO A 115 8.25 -28.89 -12.51
C PRO A 115 9.11 -29.06 -11.25
N ALA A 116 10.26 -29.73 -11.37
CA ALA A 116 11.16 -30.01 -10.26
C ALA A 116 11.49 -28.78 -9.39
N PRO A 117 11.86 -27.60 -9.93
CA PRO A 117 12.14 -26.42 -9.10
C PRO A 117 10.91 -25.92 -8.34
N VAL A 118 9.71 -26.06 -8.91
CA VAL A 118 8.45 -25.64 -8.28
C VAL A 118 8.09 -26.57 -7.11
N GLN A 119 8.32 -27.88 -7.25
CA GLN A 119 8.16 -28.81 -6.14
C GLN A 119 9.14 -28.51 -5.00
N ARG A 120 10.41 -28.23 -5.32
CA ARG A 120 11.41 -27.83 -4.31
C ARG A 120 10.96 -26.58 -3.55
N TYR A 121 10.41 -25.60 -4.27
CA TYR A 121 9.86 -24.39 -3.66
C TYR A 121 8.76 -24.67 -2.66
N PHE A 122 7.69 -25.36 -3.04
CA PHE A 122 6.57 -25.58 -2.13
C PHE A 122 6.95 -26.43 -0.92
N ARG A 123 7.82 -27.44 -1.08
CA ARG A 123 8.36 -28.20 0.06
C ARG A 123 9.21 -27.36 1.00
N ASN A 124 9.88 -26.32 0.49
CA ASN A 124 10.71 -25.45 1.31
C ASN A 124 9.89 -24.35 2.03
N VAL A 125 8.83 -23.84 1.40
CA VAL A 125 8.10 -22.65 1.87
C VAL A 125 6.77 -22.95 2.56
N LEU A 126 6.21 -24.15 2.41
CA LEU A 126 4.96 -24.58 3.03
C LEU A 126 5.16 -25.87 3.83
N THR A 127 4.30 -26.06 4.84
CA THR A 127 4.20 -27.30 5.61
C THR A 127 2.92 -28.05 5.21
N ASP A 128 2.95 -29.38 5.08
CA ASP A 128 1.73 -30.15 4.80
C ASP A 128 0.66 -29.87 5.86
N GLY A 129 -0.57 -29.64 5.42
CA GLY A 129 -1.65 -29.22 6.31
C GLY A 129 -1.77 -27.70 6.52
N GLN A 130 -0.92 -26.88 5.89
CA GLN A 130 -1.02 -25.42 5.95
C GLN A 130 -2.37 -24.94 5.38
N PRO A 131 -3.16 -24.14 6.12
CA PRO A 131 -4.37 -23.54 5.56
C PRO A 131 -4.02 -22.53 4.46
N TYR A 132 -4.90 -22.41 3.48
CA TYR A 132 -4.79 -21.37 2.47
C TYR A 132 -4.96 -19.98 3.12
N ILE A 133 -4.23 -19.01 2.60
CA ILE A 133 -4.28 -17.64 3.08
C ILE A 133 -5.43 -16.94 2.38
N SER A 134 -6.35 -16.32 3.13
CA SER A 134 -7.50 -15.61 2.56
C SER A 134 -7.16 -14.14 2.31
N THR A 135 -6.53 -13.52 3.31
CA THR A 135 -6.03 -12.14 3.22
C THR A 135 -4.67 -12.00 3.86
N THR A 136 -3.91 -11.01 3.41
CA THR A 136 -2.59 -10.68 3.98
C THR A 136 -2.52 -9.18 4.24
N TYR A 137 -1.89 -8.79 5.34
CA TYR A 137 -1.49 -7.41 5.59
C TYR A 137 0.03 -7.38 5.79
N LEU A 138 0.71 -6.40 5.19
CA LEU A 138 2.14 -6.19 5.42
C LEU A 138 2.49 -4.73 5.62
N LYS A 139 3.61 -4.50 6.31
CA LYS A 139 4.32 -3.23 6.33
C LYS A 139 5.73 -3.42 5.82
N HIS A 140 6.25 -2.40 5.14
CA HIS A 140 7.62 -2.37 4.67
C HIS A 140 8.22 -0.96 4.80
N ASP A 141 9.54 -0.93 4.88
CA ASP A 141 10.31 0.27 4.60
C ASP A 141 11.07 0.06 3.30
N GLY A 142 11.51 1.16 2.70
CA GLY A 142 12.54 1.08 1.68
C GLY A 142 12.77 2.38 0.97
N ARG A 143 13.12 2.27 -0.31
CA ARG A 143 13.40 3.41 -1.16
C ARG A 143 12.94 3.15 -2.58
N PHE A 144 12.58 4.21 -3.28
CA PHE A 144 12.20 4.14 -4.68
C PHE A 144 12.71 5.37 -5.44
N LYS A 145 12.73 5.29 -6.77
CA LYS A 145 12.97 6.41 -7.67
C LYS A 145 11.68 6.76 -8.40
N THR A 146 11.39 8.05 -8.52
CA THR A 146 10.23 8.54 -9.29
C THR A 146 10.44 8.47 -10.80
N ALA A 147 11.70 8.47 -11.24
CA ALA A 147 12.13 8.10 -12.59
C ALA A 147 13.57 7.56 -12.51
N LEU A 148 14.02 6.81 -13.52
CA LEU A 148 15.30 6.08 -13.46
C LEU A 148 16.52 6.98 -13.23
N ASP A 149 16.47 8.22 -13.73
CA ASP A 149 17.48 9.26 -13.62
C ASP A 149 17.41 10.06 -12.30
N LYS A 150 16.42 9.80 -11.44
CA LYS A 150 16.22 10.53 -10.18
C LYS A 150 16.90 9.86 -9.00
N GLU A 151 17.12 10.66 -7.97
CA GLU A 151 17.62 10.23 -6.68
C GLU A 151 16.62 9.31 -5.97
N TRP A 152 17.16 8.46 -5.10
CA TRP A 152 16.38 7.59 -4.24
C TRP A 152 15.64 8.39 -3.17
N ILE A 153 14.37 8.04 -2.94
CA ILE A 153 13.52 8.62 -1.91
C ILE A 153 13.11 7.51 -0.95
N ASN A 154 13.27 7.75 0.35
CA ASN A 154 12.80 6.83 1.38
C ASN A 154 11.26 6.80 1.41
N ILE A 155 10.71 5.59 1.56
CA ILE A 155 9.28 5.35 1.60
C ILE A 155 8.94 4.29 2.64
N GLU A 156 7.85 4.52 3.34
CA GLU A 156 7.19 3.53 4.20
C GLU A 156 5.90 3.09 3.51
N GLY A 157 5.60 1.80 3.53
CA GLY A 157 4.45 1.24 2.84
C GLY A 157 3.66 0.29 3.72
N GLU A 158 2.34 0.35 3.59
CA GLU A 158 1.41 -0.65 4.14
C GLU A 158 0.58 -1.24 3.00
N GLN A 159 0.32 -2.55 3.03
CA GLN A 159 -0.42 -3.23 1.97
C GLN A 159 -1.40 -4.25 2.53
N TYR A 160 -2.60 -4.26 1.97
CA TYR A 160 -3.62 -5.28 2.19
C TYR A 160 -3.81 -6.08 0.91
N PHE A 161 -3.97 -7.40 1.02
CA PHE A 161 -4.21 -8.31 -0.11
C PHE A 161 -5.44 -9.18 0.13
N THR A 162 -6.12 -9.52 -0.97
CA THR A 162 -7.03 -10.66 -1.05
C THR A 162 -6.40 -11.73 -1.93
N CYS A 163 -6.53 -12.99 -1.52
CA CYS A 163 -5.77 -14.08 -2.10
C CYS A 163 -6.62 -14.97 -3.03
N GLU A 164 -7.88 -15.29 -2.69
CA GLU A 164 -8.71 -16.08 -3.62
C GLU A 164 -8.96 -15.30 -4.91
N ASP A 165 -9.50 -14.09 -4.83
CA ASP A 165 -9.61 -13.21 -5.97
C ASP A 165 -8.53 -12.12 -5.90
N PRO A 166 -7.83 -11.83 -7.01
CA PRO A 166 -6.80 -10.81 -7.04
C PRO A 166 -7.32 -9.46 -6.58
N GLY A 167 -6.66 -8.95 -5.54
CA GLY A 167 -6.95 -7.63 -5.00
C GLY A 167 -5.88 -7.17 -4.04
N PHE A 168 -5.57 -5.89 -4.08
CA PHE A 168 -4.76 -5.25 -3.06
C PHE A 168 -5.06 -3.76 -2.92
N LEU A 169 -4.68 -3.21 -1.77
CA LEU A 169 -4.61 -1.78 -1.49
C LEU A 169 -3.26 -1.50 -0.84
N TRP A 170 -2.44 -0.70 -1.49
CA TRP A 170 -1.13 -0.27 -1.01
C TRP A 170 -1.14 1.24 -0.74
N ASN A 171 -0.63 1.63 0.43
CA ASN A 171 -0.45 3.02 0.81
C ASN A 171 1.03 3.27 1.11
N GLY A 172 1.67 4.09 0.28
CA GLY A 172 3.04 4.56 0.44
C GLY A 172 3.10 5.98 0.99
N LYS A 173 4.05 6.26 1.89
CA LYS A 173 4.26 7.59 2.47
C LYS A 173 5.73 7.96 2.44
N THR A 174 5.98 9.19 2.00
CA THR A 174 7.28 9.86 2.06
C THR A 174 7.12 11.16 2.85
N SER A 175 8.17 11.97 2.97
CA SER A 175 8.08 13.29 3.61
C SER A 175 7.17 14.29 2.87
N LEU A 176 6.99 14.11 1.55
CA LEU A 176 6.26 15.06 0.69
C LEU A 176 5.01 14.46 0.04
N TYR A 177 5.08 13.18 -0.31
CA TYR A 177 4.07 12.48 -1.08
C TYR A 177 3.40 11.37 -0.28
N ALA A 178 2.09 11.24 -0.46
CA ALA A 178 1.37 10.00 -0.21
C ALA A 178 1.00 9.37 -1.55
N VAL A 179 1.14 8.06 -1.63
CA VAL A 179 0.80 7.27 -2.80
C VAL A 179 -0.20 6.22 -2.39
N GLN A 180 -1.22 6.05 -3.20
CA GLN A 180 -2.19 4.98 -3.05
C GLN A 180 -2.22 4.22 -4.36
N ASP A 181 -1.91 2.93 -4.30
CA ASP A 181 -1.90 2.04 -5.45
C ASP A 181 -2.79 0.85 -5.13
N MET A 182 -3.65 0.46 -6.06
CA MET A 182 -4.67 -0.54 -5.77
C MET A 182 -5.03 -1.36 -7.00
N TYR A 183 -5.43 -2.59 -6.75
CA TYR A 183 -6.16 -3.41 -7.70
C TYR A 183 -7.42 -3.91 -7.00
N ILE A 184 -8.60 -3.41 -7.38
CA ILE A 184 -9.87 -3.75 -6.74
C ILE A 184 -10.91 -4.06 -7.81
N ALA A 185 -11.62 -5.19 -7.65
CA ALA A 185 -12.65 -5.65 -8.57
C ALA A 185 -12.18 -5.76 -10.05
N GLY A 186 -10.88 -6.01 -10.26
CA GLY A 186 -10.29 -6.11 -11.60
C GLY A 186 -9.85 -4.78 -12.21
N ARG A 187 -9.72 -3.72 -11.41
CA ARG A 187 -9.30 -2.39 -11.86
C ARG A 187 -8.07 -1.93 -11.08
N GLY A 188 -7.00 -1.63 -11.80
CA GLY A 188 -5.77 -1.02 -11.32
C GLY A 188 -5.93 0.50 -11.26
N GLN A 189 -5.49 1.11 -10.16
CA GLN A 189 -5.47 2.57 -10.04
C GLN A 189 -4.33 3.02 -9.13
N ILE A 190 -3.56 4.00 -9.61
CA ILE A 190 -2.54 4.68 -8.83
C ILE A 190 -2.90 6.16 -8.65
N LYS A 191 -2.83 6.64 -7.41
CA LYS A 191 -3.06 8.03 -7.03
C LYS A 191 -1.86 8.54 -6.26
N VAL A 192 -1.31 9.69 -6.67
CA VAL A 192 -0.24 10.37 -5.94
C VAL A 192 -0.75 11.71 -5.43
N PHE A 193 -0.52 11.98 -4.16
CA PHE A 193 -0.94 13.20 -3.48
C PHE A 193 0.27 13.96 -2.93
N LEU A 194 0.37 15.23 -3.25
CA LEU A 194 1.34 16.15 -2.63
C LEU A 194 0.74 16.74 -1.35
N PHE A 195 1.50 16.67 -0.25
CA PHE A 195 1.09 17.11 1.09
C PHE A 195 -0.24 16.52 1.58
N ASN A 196 -0.63 15.34 1.09
CA ASN A 196 -1.92 14.68 1.38
C ASN A 196 -3.17 15.47 0.95
N ILE A 197 -3.02 16.47 0.07
CA ILE A 197 -4.13 17.36 -0.32
C ILE A 197 -4.28 17.39 -1.83
N PHE A 198 -3.20 17.65 -2.55
CA PHE A 198 -3.25 17.90 -3.98
C PHE A 198 -2.96 16.62 -4.74
N LYS A 199 -3.98 16.05 -5.40
CA LYS A 199 -3.79 14.92 -6.30
C LYS A 199 -2.99 15.37 -7.53
N VAL A 200 -1.82 14.78 -7.72
CA VAL A 200 -0.88 15.11 -8.81
C VAL A 200 -0.79 14.01 -9.87
N VAL A 201 -1.15 12.77 -9.52
CA VAL A 201 -1.26 11.64 -10.46
C VAL A 201 -2.56 10.90 -10.19
N ASP A 202 -3.25 10.48 -11.24
CA ASP A 202 -4.42 9.60 -11.22
C ASP A 202 -4.35 8.67 -12.44
N GLY A 203 -3.53 7.63 -12.32
CA GLY A 203 -3.33 6.64 -13.37
C GLY A 203 -4.36 5.53 -13.28
N ASN A 204 -5.02 5.23 -14.38
CA ASN A 204 -5.98 4.14 -14.52
C ASN A 204 -6.09 3.77 -16.02
N GLY A 205 -6.58 2.57 -16.31
CA GLY A 205 -6.71 2.08 -17.68
C GLY A 205 -6.27 0.63 -17.83
N PRO A 206 -6.44 0.03 -19.01
CA PRO A 206 -6.08 -1.37 -19.26
C PRO A 206 -4.62 -1.71 -18.93
N GLU A 207 -3.70 -0.77 -19.15
CA GLU A 207 -2.27 -0.92 -18.91
C GLU A 207 -1.98 -0.99 -17.39
N TYR A 208 -2.70 -0.19 -16.60
CA TYR A 208 -2.66 -0.23 -15.13
C TYR A 208 -3.35 -1.49 -14.60
N ASP A 209 -4.50 -1.88 -15.17
CA ASP A 209 -5.18 -3.13 -14.82
C ASP A 209 -4.25 -4.34 -15.00
N GLN A 210 -3.45 -4.37 -16.08
CA GLN A 210 -2.47 -5.43 -16.32
C GLN A 210 -1.26 -5.33 -15.39
N GLY A 211 -0.69 -4.13 -15.25
CA GLY A 211 0.49 -3.89 -14.41
C GLY A 211 0.25 -4.22 -12.95
N GLU A 212 -0.91 -3.85 -12.41
CA GLU A 212 -1.24 -4.13 -11.01
C GLU A 212 -1.65 -5.59 -10.79
N LEU A 213 -2.23 -6.26 -11.78
CA LEU A 213 -2.47 -7.70 -11.70
C LEU A 213 -1.15 -8.49 -11.75
N LEU A 214 -0.19 -8.07 -12.58
CA LEU A 214 1.18 -8.61 -12.58
C LEU A 214 1.84 -8.41 -11.21
N ARG A 215 1.74 -7.20 -10.65
CA ARG A 215 2.25 -6.89 -9.32
C ARG A 215 1.67 -7.83 -8.26
N TRP A 216 0.35 -7.98 -8.19
CA TRP A 216 -0.31 -8.90 -7.25
C TRP A 216 0.20 -10.34 -7.39
N LEU A 217 0.36 -10.82 -8.63
CA LEU A 217 0.87 -12.17 -8.90
C LEU A 217 2.33 -12.31 -8.47
N GLY A 218 3.18 -11.32 -8.75
CA GLY A 218 4.57 -11.33 -8.35
C GLY A 218 4.76 -11.23 -6.83
N GLU A 219 3.93 -10.43 -6.16
CA GLU A 219 3.92 -10.25 -4.70
C GLU A 219 3.29 -11.45 -3.95
N SER A 220 2.70 -12.40 -4.67
CA SER A 220 2.17 -13.65 -4.10
C SER A 220 3.26 -14.54 -3.47
N VAL A 221 4.54 -14.22 -3.66
CA VAL A 221 5.64 -14.80 -2.88
C VAL A 221 5.51 -14.55 -1.37
N TRP A 222 4.77 -13.52 -0.94
CA TRP A 222 4.46 -13.27 0.47
C TRP A 222 3.29 -14.10 1.00
N PHE A 223 2.52 -14.75 0.14
CA PHE A 223 1.42 -15.62 0.52
C PHE A 223 1.42 -16.87 -0.37
N PRO A 224 2.38 -17.81 -0.15
CA PRO A 224 2.76 -18.82 -1.14
C PRO A 224 1.64 -19.79 -1.53
N THR A 225 0.62 -19.97 -0.69
CA THR A 225 -0.55 -20.82 -1.02
C THR A 225 -1.31 -20.31 -2.25
N ASN A 226 -1.22 -19.02 -2.60
CA ASN A 226 -1.79 -18.47 -3.81
C ASN A 226 -1.03 -18.86 -5.10
N LEU A 227 0.21 -19.35 -4.97
CA LEU A 227 1.00 -19.83 -6.11
C LEU A 227 0.75 -21.31 -6.43
N LEU A 228 -0.02 -22.02 -5.60
CA LEU A 228 -0.39 -23.42 -5.84
C LEU A 228 -1.22 -23.56 -7.12
N PRO A 229 -1.08 -24.70 -7.84
CA PRO A 229 -1.81 -24.91 -9.10
C PRO A 229 -3.32 -24.84 -8.89
N SER A 230 -4.01 -24.22 -9.84
CA SER A 230 -5.47 -24.07 -9.83
C SER A 230 -6.00 -23.99 -11.27
N SER A 231 -7.32 -23.85 -11.42
CA SER A 231 -7.94 -23.61 -12.74
C SER A 231 -7.45 -22.33 -13.42
N ARG A 232 -6.89 -21.38 -12.66
CA ARG A 232 -6.39 -20.09 -13.15
C ARG A 232 -4.87 -20.02 -13.22
N LEU A 233 -4.16 -20.93 -12.56
CA LEU A 233 -2.72 -20.86 -12.36
C LEU A 233 -2.05 -22.18 -12.71
N GLN A 234 -1.10 -22.13 -13.64
CA GLN A 234 -0.36 -23.30 -14.12
C GLN A 234 1.14 -23.04 -14.11
N TRP A 235 1.89 -24.05 -13.70
CA TRP A 235 3.35 -24.10 -13.82
C TRP A 235 3.76 -25.01 -14.98
N THR A 236 4.69 -24.56 -15.81
CA THR A 236 5.31 -25.37 -16.86
C THR A 236 6.82 -25.29 -16.78
N GLU A 237 7.51 -26.38 -17.04
CA GLU A 237 8.98 -26.45 -16.97
C GLU A 237 9.64 -25.57 -18.04
N ILE A 238 10.76 -24.95 -17.68
CA ILE A 238 11.70 -24.32 -18.63
C ILE A 238 13.01 -25.10 -18.62
N ASP A 239 13.60 -25.28 -17.42
CA ASP A 239 14.80 -26.07 -17.17
C ASP A 239 14.93 -26.43 -15.67
N GLU A 240 16.11 -26.92 -15.25
CA GLU A 240 16.38 -27.44 -13.90
C GLU A 240 16.09 -26.44 -12.76
N ASP A 241 16.27 -25.14 -13.03
CA ASP A 241 16.17 -24.06 -12.03
C ASP A 241 15.16 -22.98 -12.44
N ARG A 242 14.43 -23.17 -13.55
CA ARG A 242 13.43 -22.21 -14.02
C ARG A 242 12.13 -22.88 -14.42
N ALA A 243 11.03 -22.20 -14.11
CA ALA A 243 9.70 -22.58 -14.55
C ALA A 243 8.91 -21.35 -15.01
N LYS A 244 7.95 -21.56 -15.89
CA LYS A 244 6.98 -20.54 -16.30
C LYS A 244 5.74 -20.66 -15.45
N LEU A 245 5.37 -19.56 -14.81
CA LEU A 245 4.10 -19.36 -14.14
C LEU A 245 3.13 -18.70 -15.12
N SER A 246 2.02 -19.35 -15.43
CA SER A 246 0.96 -18.80 -16.28
C SER A 246 -0.30 -18.57 -15.44
N PHE A 247 -0.89 -17.39 -15.55
CA PHE A 247 -2.06 -17.00 -14.77
C PHE A 247 -3.13 -16.38 -15.68
N THR A 248 -4.38 -16.81 -15.54
CA THR A 248 -5.52 -16.26 -16.27
C THR A 248 -6.57 -15.76 -15.28
N TYR A 249 -6.92 -14.48 -15.38
CA TYR A 249 -7.97 -13.89 -14.58
C TYR A 249 -8.83 -12.95 -15.43
N LYS A 250 -10.13 -13.21 -15.46
CA LYS A 250 -11.07 -12.56 -16.39
C LYS A 250 -10.56 -12.70 -17.83
N ASN A 251 -10.36 -11.59 -18.54
CA ASN A 251 -9.87 -11.57 -19.91
C ASN A 251 -8.34 -11.38 -20.01
N GLN A 252 -7.63 -11.36 -18.88
CA GLN A 252 -6.19 -11.13 -18.84
C GLN A 252 -5.44 -12.45 -18.70
N LYS A 253 -4.39 -12.62 -19.52
CA LYS A 253 -3.44 -13.73 -19.44
C LYS A 253 -2.06 -13.15 -19.15
N LEU A 254 -1.48 -13.58 -18.05
CA LEU A 254 -0.19 -13.11 -17.56
C LEU A 254 0.77 -14.29 -17.45
N SER A 255 2.07 -14.00 -17.50
CA SER A 255 3.06 -15.01 -17.18
C SER A 255 4.34 -14.43 -16.62
N TYR A 256 4.98 -15.18 -15.74
CA TYR A 256 6.34 -14.94 -15.27
C TYR A 256 7.23 -16.11 -15.69
N LYS A 257 8.48 -15.81 -16.06
CA LYS A 257 9.57 -16.77 -15.92
C LYS A 257 10.11 -16.61 -14.51
N VAL A 258 10.18 -17.71 -13.77
CA VAL A 258 10.54 -17.72 -12.36
C VAL A 258 11.81 -18.54 -12.20
N SER A 259 12.80 -17.96 -11.54
CA SER A 259 14.10 -18.58 -11.26
C SER A 259 14.18 -18.98 -9.79
N PHE A 260 14.73 -20.16 -9.54
CA PHE A 260 14.84 -20.76 -8.22
C PHE A 260 16.31 -21.02 -7.88
N ASN A 261 16.66 -20.96 -6.59
CA ASN A 261 17.99 -21.37 -6.15
C ASN A 261 18.01 -22.86 -5.73
N ALA A 262 19.21 -23.35 -5.36
CA ALA A 262 19.41 -24.74 -4.95
C ALA A 262 18.62 -25.15 -3.69
N THR A 263 18.28 -24.21 -2.79
CA THR A 263 17.43 -24.48 -1.62
C THR A 263 15.94 -24.49 -1.95
N GLY A 264 15.58 -24.18 -3.21
CA GLY A 264 14.21 -24.14 -3.70
C GLY A 264 13.54 -22.79 -3.53
N GLU A 265 14.21 -21.72 -3.13
CA GLU A 265 13.60 -20.40 -3.00
C GLU A 265 13.48 -19.71 -4.36
N ILE A 266 12.37 -18.99 -4.57
CA ILE A 266 12.27 -18.06 -5.71
C ILE A 266 13.28 -16.94 -5.49
N THR A 267 14.03 -16.59 -6.54
CA THR A 267 15.03 -15.51 -6.49
C THR A 267 14.74 -14.39 -7.47
N GLU A 268 14.05 -14.70 -8.58
CA GLU A 268 13.74 -13.75 -9.63
C GLU A 268 12.42 -14.11 -10.31
N LEU A 269 11.62 -13.08 -10.62
CA LEU A 269 10.43 -13.16 -11.45
C LEU A 269 10.57 -12.17 -12.61
N GLU A 270 10.66 -12.67 -13.84
CA GLU A 270 10.79 -11.90 -15.08
C GLU A 270 9.47 -11.93 -15.88
N THR A 271 9.01 -10.77 -16.34
CA THR A 271 7.82 -10.65 -17.22
C THR A 271 7.96 -9.51 -18.22
N GLN A 272 6.97 -9.38 -19.11
CA GLN A 272 6.79 -8.22 -19.97
C GLN A 272 5.72 -7.32 -19.37
N ARG A 273 6.04 -6.03 -19.16
CA ARG A 273 5.13 -5.07 -18.52
C ARG A 273 5.15 -3.75 -19.29
N PHE A 274 4.01 -3.06 -19.33
CA PHE A 274 3.94 -1.69 -19.82
C PHE A 274 4.81 -0.75 -18.97
N MET A 275 5.68 0.00 -19.64
CA MET A 275 6.46 1.11 -19.12
C MET A 275 5.90 2.39 -19.74
N GLY A 276 4.98 3.05 -19.03
CA GLY A 276 4.12 4.09 -19.61
C GLY A 276 2.93 3.49 -20.34
N GLU A 277 2.41 4.17 -21.36
CA GLU A 277 1.14 3.79 -22.02
C GLU A 277 1.32 2.85 -23.23
N GLU A 278 2.46 2.90 -23.91
CA GLU A 278 2.62 2.16 -25.19
C GLU A 278 3.79 1.18 -25.20
N LYS A 279 4.80 1.40 -24.37
CA LYS A 279 6.05 0.64 -24.42
C LYS A 279 5.95 -0.58 -23.53
N ILE A 280 6.18 -1.77 -24.08
CA ILE A 280 6.34 -2.99 -23.28
C ILE A 280 7.84 -3.24 -23.11
N GLU A 281 8.26 -3.42 -21.87
CA GLU A 281 9.65 -3.69 -21.50
C GLU A 281 9.74 -4.89 -20.56
N THR A 282 10.95 -5.43 -20.42
CA THR A 282 11.19 -6.50 -19.47
C THR A 282 11.24 -5.95 -18.06
N TRP A 283 10.35 -6.44 -17.20
CA TRP A 283 10.29 -6.10 -15.79
C TRP A 283 10.76 -7.30 -14.97
N ILE A 284 11.61 -7.04 -13.97
CA ILE A 284 12.21 -8.06 -13.12
C ILE A 284 11.97 -7.70 -11.66
N GLY A 285 11.42 -8.64 -10.90
CA GLY A 285 11.39 -8.60 -9.45
C GLY A 285 12.38 -9.61 -8.88
N ARG A 286 13.37 -9.15 -8.10
CA ARG A 286 14.28 -10.02 -7.34
C ARG A 286 13.86 -10.06 -5.89
N VAL A 287 13.85 -11.25 -5.31
CA VAL A 287 13.40 -11.49 -3.94
C VAL A 287 14.42 -12.35 -3.19
N GLY A 288 14.46 -12.20 -1.87
CA GLY A 288 15.36 -12.99 -1.05
C GLY A 288 15.31 -12.64 0.42
N SER A 289 16.35 -13.05 1.15
CA SER A 289 16.39 -12.96 2.62
C SER A 289 15.18 -13.65 3.25
N TYR A 290 14.96 -14.92 2.89
CA TYR A 290 13.79 -15.67 3.35
C TYR A 290 13.79 -15.82 4.88
N GLN A 291 12.62 -15.67 5.48
CA GLN A 291 12.39 -15.90 6.90
C GLN A 291 11.12 -16.73 7.12
N GLU A 292 11.12 -17.53 8.17
CA GLU A 292 9.95 -18.30 8.58
C GLU A 292 8.99 -17.42 9.38
N ILE A 293 7.75 -17.30 8.90
CA ILE A 293 6.66 -16.55 9.53
C ILE A 293 5.38 -17.37 9.36
N ASN A 294 4.69 -17.66 10.48
CA ASN A 294 3.48 -18.49 10.50
C ASN A 294 3.66 -19.84 9.78
N HIS A 295 4.79 -20.51 10.04
CA HIS A 295 5.19 -21.80 9.46
C HIS A 295 5.39 -21.81 7.94
N MET A 296 5.53 -20.62 7.34
CA MET A 296 5.84 -20.45 5.93
C MET A 296 7.14 -19.68 5.77
N LYS A 297 7.95 -20.00 4.75
CA LYS A 297 9.11 -19.18 4.42
C LYS A 297 8.76 -18.18 3.33
N ILE A 298 8.95 -16.89 3.60
CA ILE A 298 8.67 -15.80 2.65
C ILE A 298 9.90 -14.91 2.48
N PRO A 299 10.08 -14.24 1.32
CA PRO A 299 11.17 -13.29 1.14
C PRO A 299 10.91 -11.98 1.90
N MET A 300 11.93 -11.49 2.60
CA MET A 300 11.85 -10.23 3.36
C MET A 300 12.41 -9.03 2.59
N ARG A 301 13.13 -9.26 1.50
CA ARG A 301 13.63 -8.20 0.62
C ARG A 301 13.09 -8.39 -0.79
N ILE A 302 12.69 -7.29 -1.42
CA ILE A 302 12.31 -7.23 -2.82
C ILE A 302 12.99 -6.04 -3.50
N GLU A 303 13.39 -6.25 -4.74
CA GLU A 303 13.93 -5.20 -5.60
C GLU A 303 13.34 -5.31 -6.99
N ALA A 304 12.87 -4.18 -7.54
CA ALA A 304 12.27 -4.11 -8.86
C ALA A 304 13.19 -3.39 -9.85
N PHE A 305 13.29 -3.96 -11.04
CA PHE A 305 14.16 -3.49 -12.12
C PHE A 305 13.40 -3.39 -13.43
N TRP A 306 13.82 -2.44 -14.26
CA TRP A 306 13.59 -2.45 -15.70
C TRP A 306 14.83 -2.96 -16.40
N LYS A 307 14.69 -3.95 -17.29
CA LYS A 307 15.77 -4.41 -18.16
C LYS A 307 15.62 -3.77 -19.53
N LEU A 308 16.46 -2.76 -19.76
CA LEU A 308 16.50 -1.92 -20.96
C LEU A 308 17.71 -2.30 -21.83
N PRO A 309 17.83 -1.78 -23.08
CA PRO A 309 18.94 -2.12 -23.97
C PRO A 309 20.34 -1.81 -23.41
N ASP A 310 20.45 -0.84 -22.52
CA ASP A 310 21.69 -0.40 -21.88
C ASP A 310 21.99 -1.11 -20.55
N GLY A 311 21.05 -1.90 -20.01
CA GLY A 311 21.26 -2.69 -18.80
C GLY A 311 20.03 -2.79 -17.90
N GLU A 312 20.26 -3.27 -16.68
CA GLU A 312 19.23 -3.37 -15.64
C GLU A 312 19.23 -2.12 -14.76
N HIS A 313 18.05 -1.54 -14.57
CA HIS A 313 17.85 -0.30 -13.83
C HIS A 313 16.93 -0.55 -12.64
N SER A 314 17.51 -0.58 -11.44
CA SER A 314 16.76 -0.67 -10.19
C SER A 314 16.05 0.65 -9.88
N TYR A 315 14.78 0.56 -9.49
CA TYR A 315 13.96 1.73 -9.14
C TYR A 315 13.14 1.57 -7.85
N ALA A 316 13.02 0.37 -7.29
CA ALA A 316 12.35 0.16 -6.00
C ALA A 316 13.06 -0.94 -5.21
N GLN A 317 13.30 -0.68 -3.94
CA GLN A 317 13.93 -1.61 -3.00
C GLN A 317 13.17 -1.56 -1.68
N PHE A 318 12.51 -2.65 -1.30
CA PHE A 318 11.72 -2.73 -0.07
C PHE A 318 12.21 -3.85 0.83
N THR A 319 12.03 -3.64 2.13
CA THR A 319 12.28 -4.61 3.19
C THR A 319 11.03 -4.73 4.04
N VAL A 320 10.42 -5.91 4.05
CA VAL A 320 9.25 -6.22 4.86
C VAL A 320 9.62 -6.14 6.34
N ARG A 321 8.74 -5.53 7.13
CA ARG A 321 8.88 -5.37 8.59
C ARG A 321 7.90 -6.20 9.37
N GLU A 322 6.70 -6.34 8.84
CA GLU A 322 5.58 -6.95 9.51
C GLU A 322 4.70 -7.59 8.46
N VAL A 323 4.20 -8.79 8.74
CA VAL A 323 3.23 -9.50 7.90
C VAL A 323 2.25 -10.25 8.79
N HIS A 324 0.98 -10.19 8.43
CA HIS A 324 -0.12 -10.85 9.11
C HIS A 324 -0.98 -11.58 8.09
N TYR A 325 -1.42 -12.79 8.45
CA TYR A 325 -2.29 -13.61 7.61
C TYR A 325 -3.63 -13.81 8.30
N GLN A 326 -4.68 -13.94 7.49
CA GLN A 326 -6.00 -14.37 7.92
C GLN A 326 -6.52 -15.48 7.02
#